data_AF-A0A919RY51-F1
#
_entry.id   AF-A0A919RY51-F1
#
_cell.length_a   1.000
_cell.length_b   1.000
_cell.length_c   1.000
_cell.angle_alpha   90.00
_cell.angle_beta   90.00
_cell.angle_gamma   90.00
#
_symmetry.space_group_name_H-M   'P 1'
#
loop_
_entity.id
_entity.type
_entity.pdbx_description
1 polymer ?
#
loop_
_entity_poly.entity_id
_entity_poly.type
_entity_poly.pdbx_seq_one_letter_code
_entity_poly.pdbx_strand_id
1 'polypeptide(L)'
;MNPKEELVLNFRVVKIDKNNVIRAIQNTIDEIKKYFDSYGINKVVSSDLYSYVEIENYARIEIQYDDKGKNVAFSLKWFSVDKKSDVWISLSAKGRMFTVSYMNCNVQSKSYYFINEQAIEDIFKDLIKLNKE
;
A
#
# COMPACT_ATOMS: atom_id res chain seq x y z
N MET A 1 25.23 -3.78 6.02
CA MET A 1 24.91 -2.75 7.03
C MET A 1 26.13 -2.58 7.93
N ASN A 2 26.45 -1.36 8.34
CA ASN A 2 27.61 -1.11 9.20
C ASN A 2 27.25 -1.41 10.68
N PRO A 3 28.13 -2.03 11.49
CA PRO A 3 27.87 -2.27 12.92
C PRO A 3 27.45 -1.04 13.73
N LYS A 4 27.95 0.16 13.38
CA LYS A 4 27.54 1.42 14.04
C LYS A 4 26.08 1.79 13.73
N GLU A 5 25.68 1.60 12.48
CA GLU A 5 24.30 1.81 12.04
C GLU A 5 23.37 0.81 12.73
N GLU A 6 23.80 -0.45 12.84
CA GLU A 6 23.06 -1.49 13.53
C GLU A 6 22.80 -1.16 15.01
N LEU A 7 23.82 -0.66 15.70
CA LEU A 7 23.71 -0.24 17.10
C LEU A 7 22.68 0.88 17.29
N VAL A 8 22.68 1.88 16.41
CA VAL A 8 21.74 3.01 16.47
C VAL A 8 20.31 2.55 16.22
N LEU A 9 20.10 1.66 15.23
CA LEU A 9 18.77 1.16 14.88
C LEU A 9 18.09 0.39 16.03
N ASN A 10 18.84 -0.17 16.98
CA ASN A 10 18.28 -0.89 18.13
C ASN A 10 17.49 0.00 19.10
N PHE A 11 17.74 1.31 19.10
CA PHE A 11 17.02 2.27 19.96
C PHE A 11 15.82 2.92 19.26
N ARG A 12 15.63 2.66 17.96
CA ARG A 12 14.58 3.28 17.17
C ARG A 12 13.23 2.61 17.45
N VAL A 13 12.25 3.41 17.86
CA VAL A 13 10.84 3.00 17.82
C VAL A 13 10.29 3.30 16.43
N VAL A 14 10.02 2.27 15.63
CA VAL A 14 9.41 2.46 14.31
C VAL A 14 7.88 2.55 14.40
N LYS A 15 7.33 3.50 13.64
CA LYS A 15 5.90 3.64 13.33
C LYS A 15 5.77 3.86 11.83
N ILE A 16 4.61 3.53 11.28
CA ILE A 16 4.30 3.81 9.89
C ILE A 16 3.94 5.28 9.78
N ASP A 17 4.69 6.04 8.99
CA ASP A 17 4.40 7.44 8.73
C ASP A 17 3.21 7.56 7.78
N LYS A 18 2.08 8.04 8.29
CA LYS A 18 0.86 8.22 7.50
C LYS A 18 1.06 9.21 6.35
N ASN A 19 1.96 10.18 6.48
CA ASN A 19 2.24 11.13 5.40
C ASN A 19 2.92 10.47 4.20
N ASN A 20 3.73 9.43 4.42
CA ASN A 20 4.29 8.64 3.32
C ASN A 20 3.17 7.89 2.58
N VAL A 21 2.17 7.38 3.31
CA VAL A 21 1.03 6.69 2.69
C VAL A 21 0.14 7.67 1.94
N ILE A 22 -0.17 8.84 2.50
CA ILE A 22 -0.93 9.91 1.84
C ILE A 22 -0.26 10.36 0.54
N ARG A 23 1.07 10.58 0.57
CA ARG A 23 1.83 10.94 -0.64
C ARG A 23 1.77 9.84 -1.70
N ALA A 24 1.94 8.57 -1.30
CA ALA A 24 1.81 7.45 -2.22
C ALA A 24 0.41 7.33 -2.84
N ILE A 25 -0.64 7.62 -2.07
CA ILE A 25 -2.03 7.69 -2.57
C ILE A 25 -2.16 8.78 -3.63
N GLN A 26 -1.68 9.99 -3.33
CA GLN A 26 -1.74 11.12 -4.27
C GLN A 26 -1.01 10.80 -5.57
N ASN A 27 0.22 10.27 -5.47
CA ASN A 27 1.01 9.86 -6.63
C ASN A 27 0.27 8.79 -7.47
N THR A 28 -0.36 7.81 -6.80
CA THR A 28 -1.14 6.76 -7.48
C THR A 28 -2.36 7.35 -8.20
N ILE A 29 -3.08 8.28 -7.56
CA ILE A 29 -4.23 8.96 -8.18
C ILE A 29 -3.79 9.75 -9.42
N ASP A 30 -2.71 10.50 -9.31
CA ASP A 30 -2.19 11.32 -10.42
C ASP A 30 -1.72 10.45 -11.58
N GLU A 31 -1.08 9.31 -11.30
CA GLU A 31 -0.68 8.32 -12.30
C GLU A 31 -1.89 7.70 -13.00
N ILE A 32 -2.93 7.28 -12.25
CA ILE A 32 -4.16 6.74 -12.83
C ILE A 32 -4.84 7.77 -13.73
N LYS A 33 -4.99 9.01 -13.27
CA LYS A 33 -5.60 10.10 -14.06
C LYS A 33 -4.82 10.35 -15.35
N LYS A 34 -3.49 10.39 -15.27
CA LYS A 34 -2.63 10.54 -16.45
C LYS A 34 -2.85 9.40 -17.46
N TYR A 35 -3.01 8.16 -17.00
CA TYR A 35 -3.34 7.04 -17.87
C TYR A 35 -4.74 7.17 -18.48
N PHE A 36 -5.74 7.57 -17.70
CA PHE A 36 -7.08 7.83 -18.23
C PHE A 36 -7.06 8.88 -19.34
N ASP A 37 -6.38 10.01 -19.12
CA ASP A 37 -6.21 11.05 -20.15
C ASP A 37 -5.50 10.52 -21.40
N SER A 38 -4.42 9.75 -21.21
CA SER A 38 -3.63 9.19 -22.32
C SER A 38 -4.40 8.18 -23.18
N TYR A 39 -5.38 7.49 -22.60
CA TYR A 39 -6.21 6.50 -23.29
C TYR A 39 -7.63 7.01 -23.62
N GLY A 40 -7.94 8.28 -23.34
CA GLY A 40 -9.27 8.86 -23.57
C GLY A 40 -10.38 8.22 -22.72
N ILE A 41 -10.04 7.69 -21.54
CA ILE A 41 -10.97 7.02 -20.63
C ILE A 41 -11.62 8.07 -19.73
N ASN A 42 -12.95 8.20 -19.80
CA ASN A 42 -13.70 9.08 -18.92
C ASN A 42 -14.19 8.32 -17.68
N LYS A 43 -13.38 8.32 -16.61
CA LYS A 43 -13.68 7.71 -15.32
C LYS A 43 -13.26 8.63 -14.18
N VAL A 44 -14.08 8.70 -13.14
CA VAL A 44 -13.75 9.47 -11.93
C VAL A 44 -12.89 8.64 -10.99
N VAL A 45 -11.80 9.25 -10.51
CA VAL A 45 -11.00 8.73 -9.40
C VAL A 45 -11.28 9.56 -8.16
N SER A 46 -11.75 8.93 -7.08
CA SER A 46 -12.04 9.57 -5.80
C SER A 46 -11.22 8.95 -4.67
N SER A 47 -10.96 9.73 -3.63
CA SER A 47 -10.19 9.29 -2.47
C SER A 47 -10.44 10.25 -1.31
N ASP A 48 -10.46 9.73 -0.08
CA ASP A 48 -10.38 10.54 1.13
C ASP A 48 -8.93 10.75 1.61
N LEU A 49 -7.94 10.22 0.89
CA LEU A 49 -6.51 10.19 1.21
C LEU A 49 -6.13 9.38 2.47
N TYR A 50 -7.09 8.88 3.23
CA TYR A 50 -6.84 8.24 4.52
C TYR A 50 -7.31 6.80 4.60
N SER A 51 -8.28 6.40 3.80
CA SER A 51 -8.87 5.06 3.91
C SER A 51 -9.16 4.42 2.56
N TYR A 52 -9.19 5.19 1.45
CA TYR A 52 -9.38 4.57 0.14
C TYR A 52 -8.90 5.37 -1.06
N VAL A 53 -8.74 4.67 -2.18
CA VAL A 53 -8.71 5.20 -3.55
C VAL A 53 -9.70 4.40 -4.39
N GLU A 54 -10.60 5.06 -5.08
CA GLU A 54 -11.68 4.42 -5.84
C GLU A 54 -11.74 4.93 -7.28
N ILE A 55 -11.86 3.98 -8.22
CA ILE A 55 -12.23 4.23 -9.60
C ILE A 55 -13.72 3.90 -9.73
N GLU A 56 -14.51 4.91 -10.11
CA GLU A 56 -15.97 4.84 -10.13
C GLU A 56 -16.52 3.58 -10.85
N ASN A 57 -17.36 2.84 -10.13
CA ASN A 57 -18.03 1.62 -10.60
C ASN A 57 -17.07 0.54 -11.14
N TYR A 58 -15.79 0.58 -10.76
CA TYR A 58 -14.79 -0.38 -11.21
C TYR A 58 -14.06 -1.05 -10.04
N ALA A 59 -13.29 -0.30 -9.26
CA ALA A 59 -12.45 -0.87 -8.21
C ALA A 59 -12.17 0.13 -7.09
N ARG A 60 -11.91 -0.39 -5.89
CA ARG A 60 -11.50 0.38 -4.72
C ARG A 60 -10.33 -0.28 -4.02
N ILE A 61 -9.25 0.48 -3.83
CA ILE A 61 -8.20 0.13 -2.87
C ILE A 61 -8.66 0.65 -1.50
N GLU A 62 -8.74 -0.24 -0.52
CA GLU A 62 -9.03 0.10 0.87
C GLU A 62 -7.75 0.07 1.71
N ILE A 63 -7.66 0.98 2.67
CA ILE A 63 -6.51 1.20 3.52
C ILE A 63 -6.99 1.22 4.96
N GLN A 64 -6.50 0.30 5.77
CA GLN A 64 -6.90 0.13 7.15
C GLN A 64 -5.70 0.28 8.07
N TYR A 65 -5.74 1.28 8.94
CA TYR A 65 -4.70 1.52 9.95
C TYR A 65 -5.10 0.86 11.25
N ASP A 66 -4.14 0.31 11.99
CA ASP A 66 -4.37 0.03 13.41
C ASP A 66 -4.34 1.32 14.25
N ASP A 67 -4.99 1.27 15.42
CA ASP A 67 -5.05 2.40 16.35
C ASP A 67 -3.66 2.82 16.87
N LYS A 68 -2.67 1.93 16.77
CA LYS A 68 -1.32 2.12 17.31
C LYS A 68 -0.32 2.68 16.28
N GLY A 69 -0.72 2.84 15.02
CA GLY A 69 0.14 3.30 13.92
C GLY A 69 1.30 2.35 13.60
N LYS A 70 1.15 1.06 13.93
CA LYS A 70 2.14 0.01 13.71
C LYS A 70 1.76 -0.92 12.58
N ASN A 71 0.51 -0.95 12.15
CA ASN A 71 0.04 -1.80 11.08
C ASN A 71 -0.83 -1.01 10.11
N VAL A 72 -0.64 -1.26 8.82
CA VAL A 72 -1.51 -0.79 7.75
C VAL A 72 -1.79 -1.98 6.82
N ALA A 73 -3.05 -2.25 6.58
CA ALA A 73 -3.49 -3.24 5.61
C ALA A 73 -4.03 -2.56 4.35
N PHE A 74 -3.76 -3.17 3.20
CA PHE A 74 -4.17 -2.74 1.88
C PHE A 74 -4.91 -3.88 1.19
N SER A 75 -6.13 -3.63 0.75
CA SER A 75 -6.95 -4.59 0.00
C SER A 75 -7.50 -3.95 -1.27
N LEU A 76 -7.79 -4.77 -2.28
CA LEU A 76 -8.41 -4.33 -3.53
C LEU A 76 -9.75 -5.01 -3.67
N LYS A 77 -10.81 -4.22 -3.87
CA LYS A 77 -12.17 -4.67 -4.12
C LYS A 77 -12.57 -4.33 -5.55
N TRP A 78 -13.06 -5.31 -6.29
CA TRP A 78 -13.66 -5.11 -7.61
C TRP A 78 -15.19 -5.01 -7.49
N PHE A 79 -15.81 -3.97 -8.04
CA PHE A 79 -17.26 -3.79 -7.92
C PHE A 79 -18.07 -4.69 -8.87
N SER A 80 -17.48 -5.12 -9.98
CA SER A 80 -18.13 -5.95 -10.99
C SER A 80 -17.93 -7.44 -10.79
N VAL A 81 -17.11 -7.86 -9.81
CA VAL A 81 -16.74 -9.27 -9.62
C VAL A 81 -16.84 -9.63 -8.15
N ASP A 82 -17.68 -10.62 -7.83
CA ASP A 82 -17.79 -11.18 -6.48
C ASP A 82 -16.68 -12.22 -6.28
N LYS A 83 -15.43 -11.75 -6.13
CA LYS A 83 -14.25 -12.62 -5.95
C LYS A 83 -14.03 -12.93 -4.46
N LYS A 84 -13.73 -14.19 -4.17
CA LYS A 84 -13.45 -14.72 -2.82
C LYS A 84 -11.95 -14.77 -2.47
N SER A 85 -11.07 -14.33 -3.36
CA SER A 85 -9.63 -14.45 -3.20
C SER A 85 -8.94 -13.12 -3.48
N ASP A 86 -9.23 -12.14 -2.64
CA ASP A 86 -8.56 -10.85 -2.66
C ASP A 86 -7.26 -10.98 -1.87
N VAL A 87 -6.14 -11.05 -2.60
CA VAL A 87 -4.81 -10.91 -1.99
C VAL A 87 -4.80 -9.56 -1.30
N TRP A 88 -4.59 -9.54 0.01
CA TRP A 88 -4.31 -8.31 0.74
C TRP A 88 -2.84 -8.25 1.13
N ILE A 89 -2.34 -7.03 1.32
CA ILE A 89 -0.97 -6.78 1.73
C ILE A 89 -0.99 -6.03 3.07
N SER A 90 -0.22 -6.51 4.03
CA SER A 90 -0.06 -5.87 5.33
C SER A 90 1.35 -5.33 5.49
N LEU A 91 1.46 -4.05 5.86
CA LEU A 91 2.68 -3.41 6.31
C LEU A 91 2.65 -3.33 7.83
N SER A 92 3.64 -3.94 8.49
CA SER A 92 3.76 -3.94 9.95
C SER A 92 5.11 -3.39 10.39
N ALA A 93 5.12 -2.65 11.50
CA ALA A 93 6.31 -2.09 12.13
C ALA A 93 6.59 -2.83 13.46
N LYS A 94 7.67 -3.61 13.50
CA LYS A 94 8.05 -4.42 14.67
C LYS A 94 9.54 -4.27 14.97
N GLY A 95 9.84 -3.95 16.23
CA GLY A 95 11.22 -3.69 16.67
C GLY A 95 11.80 -2.50 15.92
N ARG A 96 12.80 -2.76 15.06
CA ARG A 96 13.51 -1.77 14.23
C ARG A 96 13.18 -1.86 12.73
N MET A 97 12.26 -2.74 12.35
CA MET A 97 12.00 -3.10 10.95
C MET A 97 10.53 -2.96 10.60
N PHE A 98 10.31 -2.84 9.30
CA PHE A 98 9.02 -2.95 8.65
C PHE A 98 8.95 -4.27 7.90
N THR A 99 7.81 -4.93 7.93
CA THR A 99 7.55 -6.17 7.18
C THR A 99 6.31 -5.98 6.32
N VAL A 100 6.47 -6.25 5.03
CA VAL A 100 5.39 -6.32 4.04
C VAL A 100 5.03 -7.79 3.86
N SER A 101 3.83 -8.16 4.28
CA SER A 101 3.31 -9.53 4.21
C SER A 101 2.19 -9.61 3.19
N TYR A 102 2.28 -10.62 2.33
CA TYR A 102 1.28 -10.91 1.30
C TYR A 102 0.45 -12.10 1.77
N MET A 103 -0.87 -11.95 1.72
CA MET A 103 -1.80 -12.95 2.25
C MET A 103 -2.65 -13.51 1.12
N ASN A 104 -3.02 -14.79 1.21
CA ASN A 104 -3.75 -15.51 0.17
C ASN A 104 -2.98 -15.62 -1.18
N CYS A 105 -1.65 -15.55 -1.16
CA CYS A 105 -0.79 -15.83 -2.31
C CYS A 105 0.57 -16.42 -1.89
N ASN A 106 1.36 -16.87 -2.88
CA ASN A 106 2.67 -17.52 -2.65
C ASN A 106 3.86 -16.53 -2.65
N VAL A 107 3.61 -15.23 -2.48
CA VAL A 107 4.66 -14.21 -2.45
C VAL A 107 5.30 -14.16 -1.06
N GLN A 108 6.63 -14.23 -1.01
CA GLN A 108 7.36 -14.13 0.25
C GLN A 108 7.26 -12.73 0.85
N SER A 109 7.19 -12.65 2.18
CA SER A 109 7.22 -11.37 2.89
C SER A 109 8.55 -10.65 2.66
N LYS A 110 8.49 -9.34 2.48
CA LYS A 110 9.66 -8.47 2.32
C LYS A 110 9.90 -7.70 3.63
N SER A 111 11.16 -7.42 3.96
CA SER A 111 11.51 -6.69 5.16
C SER A 111 12.42 -5.51 4.87
N TYR A 112 12.18 -4.40 5.57
CA TYR A 112 12.83 -3.13 5.33
C TYR A 112 13.25 -2.47 6.65
N TYR A 113 14.37 -1.74 6.66
CA TYR A 113 14.73 -0.86 7.78
C TYR A 113 14.07 0.52 7.67
N PHE A 114 13.57 0.87 6.49
CA PHE A 114 12.94 2.14 6.19
C PHE A 114 11.86 1.97 5.12
N ILE A 115 10.76 2.71 5.25
CA ILE A 115 9.64 2.74 4.31
C ILE A 115 9.34 4.20 3.99
N ASN A 116 9.49 4.57 2.72
CA ASN A 116 9.09 5.85 2.15
C ASN A 116 7.84 5.70 1.28
N GLU A 117 7.38 6.81 0.69
CA GLU A 117 6.28 6.84 -0.27
C GLU A 117 6.48 5.85 -1.43
N GLN A 118 7.70 5.75 -2.00
CA GLN A 118 7.95 4.86 -3.14
C GLN A 118 7.73 3.39 -2.78
N ALA A 119 8.15 2.96 -1.59
CA ALA A 119 7.90 1.61 -1.11
C ALA A 119 6.40 1.32 -0.93
N ILE A 120 5.59 2.32 -0.56
CA ILE A 120 4.13 2.19 -0.48
C ILE A 120 3.50 2.14 -1.87
N GLU A 121 3.96 2.93 -2.83
CA GLU A 121 3.52 2.84 -4.23
C GLU A 121 3.80 1.46 -4.83
N ASP A 122 4.96 0.86 -4.51
CA ASP A 122 5.28 -0.50 -4.94
C ASP A 122 4.36 -1.54 -4.29
N ILE A 123 3.90 -1.31 -3.06
CA ILE A 123 2.85 -2.13 -2.43
C ILE A 123 1.54 -2.00 -3.22
N PHE A 124 1.13 -0.81 -3.65
CA PHE A 124 -0.07 -0.65 -4.48
C PHE A 124 0.07 -1.33 -5.84
N LYS A 125 1.24 -1.24 -6.49
CA LYS A 125 1.52 -1.94 -7.74
C LYS A 125 1.44 -3.46 -7.56
N ASP A 126 2.05 -3.99 -6.50
CA ASP A 126 1.97 -5.41 -6.16
C ASP A 126 0.52 -5.83 -5.87
N LEU A 127 -0.23 -5.03 -5.10
CA LEU A 127 -1.63 -5.29 -4.77
C LEU A 127 -2.48 -5.41 -6.03
N ILE A 128 -2.35 -4.45 -6.96
CA ILE A 128 -3.06 -4.49 -8.24
C ILE A 128 -2.63 -5.72 -9.03
N LYS A 129 -1.32 -5.95 -9.20
CA LYS A 129 -0.78 -7.06 -9.98
C LYS A 129 -1.22 -8.43 -9.49
N LEU A 130 -1.23 -8.65 -8.17
CA LEU A 130 -1.58 -9.94 -7.58
C LEU A 130 -3.09 -10.21 -7.59
N ASN A 131 -3.89 -9.16 -7.73
CA ASN A 131 -5.35 -9.25 -7.89
C ASN A 131 -5.80 -9.03 -9.35
N LYS A 132 -4.86 -8.97 -10.31
CA LYS A 132 -5.20 -9.03 -11.74
C LYS A 132 -5.70 -10.43 -12.06
N GLU A 133 -6.73 -10.47 -12.90
CA GLU A 133 -7.30 -11.71 -13.43
C GLU A 133 -6.30 -12.51 -14.26
#